data_AF-A0A9X4KUW3-F1
#
_entry.id   AF-A0A9X4KUW3-F1
#
_cell.length_a   1.000
_cell.length_b   1.000
_cell.length_c   1.000
_cell.angle_alpha   90.00
_cell.angle_beta   90.00
_cell.angle_gamma   90.00
#
_symmetry.space_group_name_H-M   'P 1'
#
loop_
_entity.id
_entity.type
_entity.pdbx_description
1 polymer ?
#
loop_
_entity_poly.entity_id
_entity_poly.type
_entity_poly.pdbx_seq_one_letter_code
_entity_poly.pdbx_strand_id
1 'polypeptide(L)'
;MQYTQGNWFILKTLGGEYPDPLDKWDRYRAANAGNVKSRLFGFTPDLAGMSVQLDNIRTVWEKYYPGLMTGSVDVEAVLPKFNAELRQAGLDEVRAEVQKQLDAWRKLHP
;
A
#
# COMPACT_ATOMS: atom_id res chain seq x y z
N MET A 1 10.17 -32.20 -4.37
CA MET A 1 9.69 -31.73 -5.67
C MET A 1 8.85 -30.49 -5.45
N GLN A 2 9.28 -29.33 -5.94
CA GLN A 2 8.47 -28.12 -5.92
C GLN A 2 7.41 -28.28 -7.01
N TYR A 3 6.19 -28.65 -6.62
CA TYR A 3 5.05 -28.65 -7.53
C TYR A 3 4.80 -27.20 -7.95
N THR A 4 5.17 -26.86 -9.17
CA THR A 4 4.74 -25.60 -9.78
C THR A 4 3.34 -25.82 -10.32
N GLN A 5 2.33 -25.32 -9.60
CA GLN A 5 1.01 -25.17 -10.19
C GLN A 5 1.15 -24.28 -11.43
N GLY A 6 0.68 -24.79 -12.58
CA GLY A 6 0.57 -24.01 -13.80
C GLY A 6 -0.39 -22.82 -13.63
N ASN A 7 -0.80 -22.21 -14.74
CA ASN A 7 -1.71 -21.06 -14.66
C ASN A 7 -3.06 -21.49 -14.04
N TRP A 8 -3.39 -20.89 -12.88
CA TRP A 8 -4.63 -21.11 -12.14
C TRP A 8 -5.88 -20.99 -13.01
N PHE A 9 -5.93 -20.07 -13.98
CA PHE A 9 -7.07 -19.88 -14.88
C PHE A 9 -7.31 -21.03 -15.88
N ILE A 10 -6.37 -21.98 -15.99
CA ILE A 10 -6.45 -23.15 -16.87
C ILE A 10 -6.77 -24.42 -16.04
N LEU A 11 -6.54 -24.39 -14.73
CA LEU A 11 -6.77 -25.53 -13.86
C LEU A 11 -8.27 -25.79 -13.67
N LYS A 12 -8.64 -27.06 -13.49
CA LYS A 12 -9.97 -27.42 -12.99
C LYS A 12 -10.13 -26.86 -11.58
N THR A 13 -11.35 -26.45 -11.24
CA THR A 13 -11.71 -26.05 -9.88
C THR A 13 -11.58 -27.25 -8.93
N LEU A 14 -11.29 -26.99 -7.64
CA LEU A 14 -11.18 -28.06 -6.65
C LEU A 14 -12.52 -28.80 -6.56
N GLY A 15 -12.51 -30.13 -6.66
CA GLY A 15 -13.66 -30.99 -6.41
C GLY A 15 -13.50 -31.77 -5.10
N GLY A 16 -14.54 -32.47 -4.65
CA GLY A 16 -14.50 -33.28 -3.42
C GLY A 16 -15.58 -32.86 -2.42
N GLU A 17 -15.31 -33.06 -1.13
CA GLU A 17 -16.25 -32.74 -0.04
C GLU A 17 -16.56 -31.23 0.06
N TYR A 18 -15.62 -30.39 -0.36
CA TYR A 18 -15.76 -28.93 -0.42
C TYR A 18 -15.39 -28.43 -1.83
N PRO A 19 -16.28 -28.56 -2.81
CA PRO A 19 -15.98 -28.16 -4.18
C PRO A 19 -15.96 -26.63 -4.31
N ASP A 20 -14.98 -26.13 -5.07
CA ASP A 20 -14.98 -24.77 -5.56
C ASP A 20 -16.16 -24.55 -6.52
N PRO A 21 -16.75 -23.34 -6.58
CA PRO A 21 -17.75 -22.99 -7.59
C PRO A 21 -17.21 -23.23 -9.01
N LEU A 22 -18.01 -23.87 -9.88
CA LEU A 22 -17.59 -24.18 -11.26
C LEU A 22 -17.28 -22.93 -12.09
N ASP A 23 -17.92 -21.80 -11.76
CA ASP A 23 -17.76 -20.50 -12.41
C ASP A 23 -16.69 -19.61 -11.75
N LYS A 24 -15.92 -20.13 -10.78
CA LYS A 24 -14.88 -19.39 -10.03
C LYS A 24 -13.95 -18.59 -10.94
N TRP A 25 -13.47 -19.19 -12.03
CA TRP A 25 -12.55 -18.52 -12.96
C TRP A 25 -13.22 -17.40 -13.77
N ASP A 26 -14.50 -17.56 -14.13
CA ASP A 26 -15.26 -16.53 -14.82
C ASP A 26 -15.55 -15.35 -13.90
N ARG A 27 -15.87 -15.62 -12.63
CA ARG A 27 -16.01 -14.57 -11.59
C ARG A 27 -14.72 -13.77 -11.41
N TYR A 28 -13.57 -14.45 -11.35
CA TYR A 28 -12.28 -13.75 -11.26
C TYR A 28 -11.96 -12.96 -12.53
N ARG A 29 -12.25 -13.49 -13.72
CA ARG A 29 -12.07 -12.75 -14.98
C ARG A 29 -12.94 -11.50 -15.02
N ALA A 30 -14.22 -11.62 -14.65
CA ALA A 30 -15.14 -10.49 -14.58
C ALA A 30 -14.68 -9.43 -13.55
N ALA A 31 -14.28 -9.86 -12.36
CA ALA A 31 -13.73 -8.96 -11.34
C ALA A 31 -12.44 -8.26 -11.81
N ASN A 32 -11.53 -9.02 -12.43
CA ASN A 32 -10.27 -8.48 -12.94
C ASN A 32 -10.50 -7.46 -14.07
N ALA A 33 -11.44 -7.72 -14.97
CA ALA A 33 -11.81 -6.80 -16.04
C ALA A 33 -12.48 -5.51 -15.51
N GLY A 34 -13.19 -5.60 -14.38
CA GLY A 34 -13.83 -4.46 -13.71
C GLY A 34 -12.92 -3.65 -12.79
N ASN A 35 -11.68 -4.10 -12.55
CA ASN A 35 -10.76 -3.41 -11.64
C ASN A 35 -10.27 -2.09 -12.23
N VAL A 36 -10.39 -1.02 -11.44
CA VAL A 36 -9.85 0.29 -11.79
C VAL A 36 -8.37 0.35 -11.43
N LYS A 37 -7.51 0.50 -12.43
CA LYS A 37 -6.07 0.68 -12.20
C LYS A 37 -5.80 2.01 -11.49
N SER A 38 -4.98 1.98 -10.45
CA SER A 38 -4.55 3.21 -9.78
C SER A 38 -3.81 4.14 -10.76
N ARG A 39 -4.13 5.44 -10.71
CA ARG A 39 -3.44 6.47 -11.50
C ARG A 39 -1.96 6.64 -11.11
N LEU A 40 -1.57 6.11 -9.95
CA LEU A 40 -0.19 6.15 -9.44
C LEU A 40 0.56 4.83 -9.66
N PHE A 41 -0.04 3.88 -10.38
CA PHE A 41 0.57 2.57 -10.58
C PHE A 41 1.90 2.69 -11.34
N GLY A 42 3.00 2.28 -10.70
CA GLY A 42 4.35 2.37 -11.25
C GLY A 42 5.13 3.62 -10.83
N PHE A 43 4.55 4.53 -10.04
CA PHE A 43 5.27 5.65 -9.45
C PHE A 43 5.99 5.22 -8.16
N THR A 44 7.30 5.44 -8.11
CA THR A 44 8.13 5.30 -6.91
C THR A 44 8.95 6.57 -6.73
N PRO A 45 8.77 7.33 -5.64
CA PRO A 45 9.56 8.53 -5.41
C PRO A 45 11.02 8.16 -5.06
N ASP A 46 11.96 8.96 -5.53
CA ASP A 46 13.36 8.90 -5.12
C ASP A 46 13.56 9.78 -3.88
N LEU A 47 13.89 9.15 -2.75
CA LEU A 47 14.08 9.81 -1.47
C LEU A 47 15.49 9.63 -0.91
N ALA A 48 16.46 9.25 -1.75
CA ALA A 48 17.84 8.99 -1.32
C ALA A 48 18.48 10.20 -0.60
N GLY A 49 18.09 11.43 -0.96
CA GLY A 49 18.56 12.67 -0.33
C GLY A 49 17.88 13.08 0.98
N MET A 50 16.91 12.29 1.47
CA MET A 50 16.10 12.63 2.66
C MET A 50 16.18 11.56 3.75
N SER A 51 17.29 10.82 3.82
CA SER A 51 17.47 9.70 4.75
C SER A 51 17.26 10.11 6.21
N VAL A 52 17.75 11.28 6.62
CA VAL A 52 17.60 11.80 7.99
C VAL A 52 16.13 12.02 8.35
N GLN A 53 15.36 12.69 7.48
CA GLN A 53 13.92 12.88 7.68
C GLN A 53 13.18 11.54 7.73
N LEU A 54 13.54 10.60 6.85
CA LEU A 54 12.93 9.27 6.83
C LEU A 54 13.19 8.49 8.13
N ASP A 55 14.41 8.52 8.66
CA ASP A 55 14.76 7.85 9.91
C ASP A 55 14.03 8.48 11.12
N ASN A 56 13.93 9.81 11.15
CA ASN A 56 13.17 10.52 12.19
C ASN A 56 11.67 10.18 12.11
N ILE A 57 11.08 10.21 10.92
CA ILE A 57 9.67 9.86 10.68
C ILE A 57 9.42 8.40 11.09
N ARG A 58 10.33 7.49 10.75
CA ARG A 58 10.25 6.08 11.09
C ARG A 58 10.22 5.87 12.60
N THR A 59 11.05 6.58 13.36
CA THR A 59 11.06 6.49 14.83
C THR A 59 9.71 6.92 15.43
N VAL A 60 9.14 8.02 14.94
CA VAL A 60 7.81 8.49 15.37
C VAL A 60 6.72 7.49 14.97
N TRP A 61 6.82 6.91 13.76
CA TRP A 61 5.90 5.90 13.27
C TRP A 61 5.88 4.65 14.14
N GLU A 62 7.05 4.07 14.43
CA GLU A 62 7.19 2.86 15.26
C GLU A 62 6.63 3.05 16.68
N LYS A 63 6.71 4.28 17.22
CA LYS A 63 6.18 4.65 18.54
C LYS A 63 4.65 4.66 18.60
N TYR A 64 3.98 5.19 17.57
CA TYR A 64 2.54 5.49 17.64
C TYR A 64 1.64 4.61 16.76
N TYR A 65 2.14 4.20 15.59
CA TYR A 65 1.33 3.51 14.59
C TYR A 65 0.71 2.20 15.08
N PRO A 66 1.43 1.30 15.80
CA PRO A 66 0.85 0.03 16.24
C PRO A 66 -0.41 0.22 17.09
N GLY A 67 -0.36 1.10 18.09
CA GLY A 67 -1.50 1.34 18.99
C GLY A 67 -2.68 2.02 18.29
N LEU A 68 -2.42 2.94 17.37
CA LEU A 68 -3.46 3.59 16.56
C LEU A 68 -4.17 2.61 15.63
N MET A 69 -3.42 1.70 15.00
CA MET A 69 -3.99 0.72 14.06
C MET A 69 -4.74 -0.42 14.73
N THR A 70 -4.33 -0.83 15.93
CA THR A 70 -5.04 -1.88 16.69
C THR A 70 -6.20 -1.33 17.52
N GLY A 71 -6.37 -0.01 17.60
CA GLY A 71 -7.36 0.64 18.45
C GLY A 71 -7.07 0.48 19.96
N SER A 72 -5.81 0.26 20.32
CA SER A 72 -5.40 0.04 21.72
C SER A 72 -5.16 1.32 22.51
N VAL A 73 -5.29 2.49 21.88
CA VAL A 73 -5.10 3.81 22.48
C VAL A 73 -6.26 4.73 22.14
N ASP A 74 -6.46 5.77 22.95
CA ASP A 74 -7.42 6.83 22.65
C ASP A 74 -6.93 7.67 21.45
N VAL A 75 -7.67 7.59 20.35
CA VAL A 75 -7.34 8.27 19.08
C VAL A 75 -7.37 9.79 19.25
N GLU A 76 -8.34 10.33 20.00
CA GLU A 76 -8.50 11.77 20.15
C GLU A 76 -7.32 12.41 20.90
N ALA A 77 -6.72 11.66 21.83
CA ALA A 77 -5.55 12.10 22.58
C ALA A 77 -4.23 11.87 21.85
N VAL A 78 -4.10 10.76 21.12
CA VAL A 78 -2.82 10.30 20.55
C VAL A 78 -2.59 10.81 19.13
N LEU A 79 -3.63 10.87 18.29
CA LEU A 79 -3.49 11.29 16.89
C LEU A 79 -2.94 12.72 16.74
N PRO A 80 -3.35 13.73 17.54
CA PRO A 80 -2.77 15.06 17.45
C PRO A 80 -1.28 15.09 17.81
N LYS A 81 -0.86 14.31 18.81
CA LYS A 81 0.56 14.20 19.22
C LYS A 81 1.40 13.54 18.15
N PHE A 82 0.89 12.46 17.56
CA PHE A 82 1.53 11.77 16.45
C PHE A 82 1.74 12.71 15.25
N ASN A 83 0.71 13.44 14.84
CA ASN A 83 0.80 14.40 13.75
C ASN A 83 1.81 15.53 14.04
N ALA A 84 1.87 16.02 15.27
CA ALA A 84 2.82 17.06 15.66
C ALA A 84 4.27 16.55 15.60
N GLU A 85 4.55 15.37 16.16
CA GLU A 85 5.88 14.75 16.12
C GLU A 85 6.30 14.41 14.68
N LEU A 86 5.38 13.93 13.83
CA LEU A 86 5.67 13.68 12.42
C LEU A 86 6.06 14.95 11.66
N ARG A 87 5.36 16.07 11.89
CA ARG A 87 5.71 17.35 11.27
C ARG A 87 7.09 17.83 11.73
N GLN A 88 7.40 17.71 13.02
CA GLN A 88 8.72 18.02 13.57
C GLN A 88 9.83 17.13 12.99
N ALA A 89 9.50 15.87 12.67
CA ALA A 89 10.42 14.93 12.04
C ALA A 89 10.68 15.21 10.54
N GLY A 90 10.02 16.21 9.94
CA GLY A 90 10.21 16.59 8.54
C GLY A 90 9.18 15.98 7.56
N LEU A 91 8.03 15.51 8.05
CA LEU A 91 7.00 14.93 7.17
C LEU A 91 6.55 15.88 6.05
N ASP A 92 6.43 17.17 6.34
CA ASP A 92 5.96 18.14 5.34
C ASP A 92 7.01 18.38 4.24
N GLU A 93 8.31 18.28 4.56
CA GLU A 93 9.40 18.34 3.57
C GLU A 93 9.35 17.13 2.64
N VAL A 94 9.26 15.92 3.20
CA VAL A 94 9.15 14.67 2.43
C VAL A 94 7.90 14.69 1.55
N ARG A 95 6.77 15.16 2.09
CA ARG A 95 5.52 15.31 1.32
C ARG A 95 5.70 16.25 0.13
N ALA A 96 6.36 17.39 0.33
CA ALA A 96 6.58 18.36 -0.75
C ALA A 96 7.45 17.79 -1.87
N GLU A 97 8.52 17.07 -1.54
CA GLU A 97 9.39 16.43 -2.54
C GLU A 97 8.66 15.31 -3.28
N VAL A 98 7.92 14.44 -2.58
CA VAL A 98 7.09 13.40 -3.22
C VAL A 98 6.06 14.01 -4.16
N GLN A 99 5.40 15.10 -3.76
CA GLN A 99 4.40 15.78 -4.59
C GLN A 99 5.04 16.37 -5.86
N LYS A 100 6.19 17.02 -5.73
CA LYS A 100 6.97 17.55 -6.87
C LYS A 100 7.35 16.44 -7.86
N GLN A 101 7.85 15.31 -7.36
CA GLN A 101 8.19 14.17 -8.22
C GLN A 101 6.97 13.54 -8.86
N LEU A 102 5.86 13.45 -8.12
CA LEU A 102 4.60 12.96 -8.64
C LEU A 102 4.06 13.83 -9.77
N ASP A 103 4.11 15.15 -9.62
CA ASP A 103 3.64 16.09 -10.64
C ASP A 103 4.54 16.07 -11.89
N ALA A 104 5.85 15.87 -11.72
CA ALA A 104 6.75 15.62 -12.84
C ALA A 104 6.44 14.29 -13.54
N TRP A 105 6.23 13.21 -12.77
CA TRP A 105 5.92 11.89 -13.30
C TRP A 105 4.61 11.87 -14.09
N ARG A 106 3.56 12.52 -13.58
CA ARG A 106 2.24 12.63 -14.24
C ARG A 106 2.30 13.36 -15.58
N LYS A 107 3.22 14.33 -15.75
CA LYS A 107 3.41 15.00 -17.05
C LYS A 107 4.04 14.08 -18.09
N LEU A 108 4.88 13.14 -17.66
CA LEU A 108 5.53 12.14 -18.50
C LEU A 108 4.66 10.90 -18.73
N HIS A 109 3.67 10.66 -17.86
CA HIS A 109 2.76 9.50 -17.87
C HIS A 109 1.29 9.97 -17.78
N PRO A 110 0.73 10.51 -18.87
CA PRO A 110 -0.65 11.02 -18.90
C PRO A 110 -1.71 9.93 -18.70
#